data_AF-A0A8J3H778-F1
#
_entry.id   AF-A0A8J3H778-F1
#
_cell.length_a   1.000
_cell.length_b   1.000
_cell.length_c   1.000
_cell.angle_alpha   90.00
_cell.angle_beta   90.00
_cell.angle_gamma   90.00
#
_symmetry.space_group_name_H-M   'P 1'
#
loop_
_entity.id
_entity.type
_entity.pdbx_description
1 polymer ?
#
loop_
_entity_poly.entity_id
_entity_poly.type
_entity_poly.pdbx_seq_one_letter_code
_entity_poly.pdbx_strand_id
1 'polypeptide(L)' 'MGKPVNLNRYRKDKARADQKARADQNAVKFGRSKAEKTLERTRAEKAARDLDGHERDE' A
#
# COMPACT_ATOMS: atom_id res chain seq x y z
N MET A 1 24.11 37.30 1.41
CA MET A 1 24.08 36.56 2.69
C MET A 1 23.16 35.36 2.54
N GLY A 2 23.70 34.14 2.46
CA GLY A 2 22.90 32.92 2.29
C GLY A 2 22.33 32.43 3.62
N LYS A 3 21.03 32.13 3.66
CA LYS A 3 20.38 31.55 4.85
C LYS A 3 20.98 30.16 5.14
N PRO A 4 21.28 29.81 6.41
CA PRO A 4 21.78 28.49 6.74
C PRO A 4 20.72 27.42 6.39
N VAL A 5 21.08 26.49 5.51
CA VAL A 5 20.21 25.38 5.11
C VAL A 5 20.42 24.20 6.05
N ASN A 6 19.32 23.68 6.62
CA ASN A 6 19.38 22.50 7.47
C ASN A 6 19.55 21.23 6.60
N LEU A 7 20.78 20.74 6.53
CA LEU A 7 21.14 19.56 5.73
C LEU A 7 20.44 18.28 6.23
N ASN A 8 20.07 18.19 7.51
CA ASN A 8 19.35 17.03 8.04
C ASN A 8 17.93 16.98 7.50
N ARG A 9 17.26 18.14 7.40
CA ARG A 9 15.93 18.23 6.77
C ARG A 9 16.00 17.85 5.30
N TYR A 10 16.97 18.40 4.57
CA TYR A 10 17.18 18.05 3.16
C TYR A 10 17.44 16.55 2.94
N ARG A 11 18.29 15.92 3.75
CA ARG A 11 18.53 14.46 3.70
C ARG A 11 17.27 13.65 3.98
N LYS A 12 16.46 14.06 4.96
CA LYS A 12 15.17 13.40 5.26
C LYS A 12 14.19 13.56 4.10
N ASP A 13 14.10 14.74 3.52
CA ASP A 13 13.21 15.02 2.39
C ASP A 13 13.62 14.19 1.16
N LYS A 14 14.91 14.11 0.86
CA LYS A 14 15.46 13.23 -0.19
C LYS A 14 15.13 11.75 0.07
N ALA A 15 15.36 11.26 1.29
CA ALA A 15 15.07 9.87 1.64
C ALA A 15 13.56 9.53 1.50
N ARG A 16 12.66 10.46 1.85
CA ARG A 16 11.22 10.27 1.65
C ARG A 16 10.84 10.27 0.16
N ALA A 17 11.46 11.14 -0.65
CA ALA A 17 11.24 11.17 -2.09
C ALA A 17 11.70 9.85 -2.76
N ASP A 18 12.87 9.34 -2.38
CA ASP A 18 13.41 8.08 -2.89
C ASP A 18 12.51 6.89 -2.52
N GLN A 19 11.98 6.86 -1.29
CA GLN A 19 11.02 5.84 -0.87
C GLN A 19 9.72 5.91 -1.66
N LYS A 20 9.18 7.11 -1.92
CA LYS A 20 7.97 7.29 -2.71
C LYS A 20 8.17 6.81 -4.14
N ALA A 21 9.26 7.19 -4.79
CA ALA A 21 9.57 6.74 -6.16
C ALA A 21 9.69 5.20 -6.25
N ARG A 22 10.30 4.55 -5.25
CA ARG A 22 10.36 3.08 -5.18
C ARG A 22 8.97 2.45 -4.97
N ALA A 23 8.13 3.06 -4.13
CA ALA A 23 6.76 2.61 -3.92
C ALA A 23 5.93 2.69 -5.21
N ASP A 24 6.05 3.79 -5.95
CA ASP A 24 5.37 3.98 -7.24
C ASP A 24 5.85 2.95 -8.28
N GLN A 25 7.16 2.72 -8.38
CA GLN A 25 7.73 1.67 -9.24
C GLN A 25 7.22 0.27 -8.87
N ASN A 26 7.10 -0.03 -7.57
CA ASN A 26 6.57 -1.30 -7.10
C ASN A 26 5.06 -1.43 -7.36
N ALA A 27 4.30 -0.34 -7.26
CA ALA A 27 2.88 -0.34 -7.61
C ALA A 27 2.69 -0.67 -9.10
N VAL A 28 3.50 -0.10 -9.99
CA VAL A 28 3.49 -0.42 -11.42
C VAL A 28 3.96 -1.86 -11.70
N LYS A 29 5.09 -2.28 -11.11
CA LYS A 29 5.68 -3.61 -11.37
C LYS A 29 4.85 -4.77 -10.83
N PHE A 30 4.24 -4.58 -9.66
CA PHE A 30 3.52 -5.66 -8.97
C PHE A 30 1.99 -5.51 -9.05
N GLY A 31 1.49 -4.47 -9.74
CA GLY A 31 0.10 -4.26 -10.16
C GLY A 31 -0.94 -4.08 -9.06
N ARG A 32 -0.63 -4.48 -7.82
CA ARG A 32 -1.48 -4.35 -6.63
C ARG A 32 -0.63 -4.01 -5.41
N SER A 33 -0.94 -2.90 -4.77
CA SER A 33 -0.39 -2.53 -3.48
C SER A 33 -0.82 -3.53 -2.40
N LYS A 34 -0.10 -3.55 -1.27
CA LYS A 34 -0.45 -4.40 -0.12
C LYS A 34 -1.86 -4.10 0.39
N ALA A 35 -2.27 -2.83 0.37
CA ALA A 35 -3.61 -2.41 0.80
C ALA A 35 -4.71 -2.98 -0.12
N GLU A 36 -4.50 -2.94 -1.44
CA GLU A 36 -5.46 -3.51 -2.41
C GLU A 36 -5.57 -5.02 -2.26
N LYS A 37 -4.43 -5.73 -2.10
CA LYS A 37 -4.44 -7.18 -1.85
C LYS A 37 -5.19 -7.54 -0.57
N THR A 38 -5.00 -6.77 0.50
CA THR A 38 -5.74 -6.99 1.77
C THR A 38 -7.23 -6.74 1.58
N LEU A 39 -7.62 -5.65 0.91
CA LEU A 39 -9.02 -5.33 0.64
C LEU A 39 -9.72 -6.44 -0.16
N GLU A 40 -9.05 -6.92 -1.20
CA GLU A 40 -9.57 -7.99 -2.07
C GLU A 40 -9.71 -9.30 -1.29
N ARG A 41 -8.72 -9.67 -0.49
CA ARG A 41 -8.79 -10.84 0.40
C ARG A 41 -9.95 -10.74 1.38
N THR A 42 -10.11 -9.61 2.06
CA THR A 42 -11.23 -9.41 3.01
C THR A 42 -12.59 -9.47 2.31
N ARG A 43 -12.69 -8.96 1.07
CA ARG A 43 -13.91 -9.09 0.26
C ARG A 43 -14.20 -10.54 -0.13
N ALA A 44 -13.17 -11.29 -0.52
CA ALA A 44 -13.29 -12.71 -0.84
C ALA A 44 -13.69 -13.53 0.40
N GLU A 45 -13.08 -13.29 1.56
CA GLU A 45 -13.42 -13.93 2.84
C GLU A 45 -14.84 -13.59 3.30
N LYS A 46 -15.31 -12.36 3.05
CA LYS A 46 -16.71 -12.01 3.32
C LYS A 46 -17.66 -12.77 2.38
N ALA A 47 -17.39 -12.76 1.08
CA ALA A 47 -18.20 -13.46 0.11
C ALA A 47 -18.27 -14.97 0.39
N ALA A 48 -17.14 -15.59 0.77
CA ALA A 48 -17.10 -16.99 1.18
C ALA A 48 -17.98 -17.25 2.42
N ARG A 49 -17.85 -16.43 3.48
CA ARG A 49 -18.70 -16.57 4.67
C ARG A 49 -20.18 -16.36 4.38
N ASP A 50 -20.50 -15.39 3.51
CA ASP A 50 -21.89 -15.13 3.11
C ASP A 50 -22.45 -16.35 2.34
N LEU A 51 -21.64 -16.97 1.46
CA LEU A 51 -22.02 -18.20 0.75
C LEU A 51 -22.16 -19.41 1.68
N ASP A 52 -21.20 -19.66 2.56
CA ASP A 52 -21.26 -20.74 3.56
C ASP A 52 -22.51 -20.60 4.45
N GLY A 53 -22.86 -19.37 4.86
CA GLY A 53 -24.08 -19.11 5.64
C GLY A 53 -25.39 -19.31 4.85
N HIS A 54 -25.31 -19.37 3.53
CA HIS A 54 -26.43 -19.67 2.63
C HIS A 54 -26.44 -21.10 2.12
N GLU A 55 -25.38 -21.87 2.36
CA GLU A 55 -25.34 -23.30 2.08
C GLU A 55 -26.32 -24.00 3.03
N ARG A 56 -27.36 -24.59 2.44
CA ARG A 56 -28.29 -25.46 3.17
C ARG A 56 -27.65 -26.84 3.19
N ASP A 57 -27.34 -27.33 4.39
CA ASP A 57 -27.01 -28.74 4.62
C ASP A 57 -28.19 -29.59 4.11
N GLU A 58 -28.05 -30.20 2.93
CA GLU A 58 -28.83 -31.36 2.50
C GLU A 58 -28.08 -32.65 2.83
#